data_AF-A0A2V9BJ22-F1
#
_entry.id   AF-A0A2V9BJ22-F1
#
_cell.length_a   1.000
_cell.length_b   1.000
_cell.length_c   1.000
_cell.angle_alpha   90.00
_cell.angle_beta   90.00
_cell.angle_gamma   90.00
#
_symmetry.space_group_name_H-M   'P 1'
#
loop_
_entity.id
_entity.type
_entity.pdbx_description
1 polymer ?
#
loop_
_entity_poly.entity_id
_entity_poly.type
_entity_poly.pdbx_seq_one_letter_code
_entity_poly.pdbx_strand_id
1 'polypeptide(L)' 'LAYSAVCGTGLDTIPLPGDVTEAQLARIIGDMASLAVKLRKPLSARLQPVAGKKAGERSDFDDPFLVNTTLRPLP' A
#
# COMPACT_ATOMS: atom_id res chain seq x y z
N LEU A 1 -0.51 8.26 2.64
CA LEU A 1 -0.37 8.03 4.09
C LEU A 1 -1.41 8.73 4.96
N ALA A 2 -1.72 10.01 4.72
CA ALA A 2 -2.63 10.81 5.58
C ALA A 2 -4.03 10.19 5.78
N TYR A 3 -4.58 9.49 4.78
CA TYR A 3 -5.90 8.86 4.88
C TYR A 3 -5.96 7.68 5.88
N SER A 4 -4.83 7.02 6.15
CA SER A 4 -4.73 5.92 7.13
C SER A 4 -4.73 6.40 8.58
N ALA A 5 -4.59 7.71 8.83
CA ALA A 5 -4.67 8.27 10.18
C ALA A 5 -6.14 8.42 10.66
N VAL A 6 -7.10 8.44 9.73
CA VAL A 6 -8.52 8.72 10.03
C VAL A 6 -9.37 7.44 10.01
N CYS A 7 -9.11 6.50 9.09
CA CYS A 7 -9.82 5.22 9.03
C CYS A 7 -9.10 4.13 9.84
N GLY A 8 -9.83 3.38 10.65
CA GLY A 8 -9.28 2.43 11.64
C GLY A 8 -8.53 1.21 11.08
N THR A 9 -8.62 0.93 9.78
CA THR A 9 -8.07 -0.29 9.18
C THR A 9 -6.61 -0.15 8.73
N GLY A 10 -6.12 1.08 8.52
CA GLY A 10 -4.79 1.34 7.98
C GLY A 10 -4.75 1.35 6.44
N LEU A 11 -3.72 0.76 5.84
CA LEU A 11 -3.60 0.61 4.39
C LEU A 11 -4.16 -0.75 3.99
N ASP A 12 -5.25 -0.77 3.23
CA ASP A 12 -5.84 -2.01 2.75
C ASP A 12 -5.87 -2.08 1.22
N THR A 13 -5.58 -3.25 0.68
CA THR A 13 -5.61 -3.55 -0.77
C THR A 13 -4.79 -2.58 -1.64
N ILE A 14 -3.66 -2.06 -1.17
CA ILE A 14 -2.91 -1.02 -1.90
C ILE A 14 -2.06 -1.64 -3.01
N PRO A 15 -2.35 -1.36 -4.30
CA PRO A 15 -1.57 -1.88 -5.41
C PRO A 15 -0.26 -1.11 -5.57
N LEU A 16 0.85 -1.84 -5.68
CA LEU A 16 2.20 -1.29 -5.83
C LEU A 16 2.82 -1.73 -7.16
N PRO A 17 3.76 -0.94 -7.71
CA PRO A 17 4.63 -1.41 -8.78
C PRO A 17 5.32 -2.75 -8.41
N GLY A 18 5.45 -3.65 -9.37
CA GLY A 18 6.09 -4.95 -9.18
C GLY A 18 7.60 -4.87 -8.96
N ASP A 19 8.21 -3.75 -9.34
CA ASP A 19 9.62 -3.42 -9.10
C ASP A 19 9.86 -2.73 -7.75
N VAL A 20 8.88 -2.78 -6.83
CA VAL A 20 9.05 -2.27 -5.46
C VAL A 20 10.18 -2.99 -4.74
N THR A 21 11.09 -2.21 -4.14
CA THR A 21 12.21 -2.74 -3.37
C THR A 21 11.84 -3.02 -1.92
N GLU A 22 12.57 -3.93 -1.28
CA GLU A 22 12.43 -4.20 0.16
C GLU A 22 12.60 -2.94 1.01
N ALA A 23 13.55 -2.07 0.65
CA ALA A 23 13.79 -0.81 1.35
C ALA A 23 12.57 0.12 1.28
N GLN A 24 11.87 0.18 0.14
CA GLN A 24 10.64 0.97 -0.01
C GLN A 24 9.49 0.36 0.80
N LEU A 25 9.33 -0.97 0.79
CA LEU A 25 8.33 -1.64 1.64
C LEU A 25 8.59 -1.38 3.12
N ALA A 26 9.86 -1.47 3.56
CA ALA A 26 10.25 -1.22 4.94
C ALA A 26 9.92 0.22 5.38
N ARG A 27 10.10 1.22 4.51
CA ARG A 27 9.69 2.61 4.80
C ARG A 27 8.18 2.72 5.01
N ILE A 28 7.37 2.15 4.11
CA ILE A 28 5.90 2.19 4.20
C ILE A 28 5.43 1.51 5.50
N ILE A 29 5.97 0.33 5.80
CA ILE A 29 5.63 -0.42 7.02
C ILE A 29 6.09 0.35 8.27
N GLY A 30 7.29 0.95 8.24
CA GLY A 30 7.82 1.76 9.33
C GLY A 30 6.96 2.99 9.63
N ASP A 31 6.48 3.67 8.59
CA ASP A 31 5.54 4.79 8.74
C ASP A 31 4.21 4.34 9.36
N MET A 32 3.69 3.18 8.92
CA MET A 32 2.48 2.59 9.49
C MET A 32 2.66 2.20 10.96
N ALA A 33 3.78 1.60 11.32
CA ALA A 33 4.12 1.27 12.71
C ALA A 33 4.23 2.53 13.58
N SER A 34 4.86 3.58 13.06
CA SER A 34 4.99 4.88 13.74
C SER A 34 3.63 5.51 14.01
N LEU A 35 2.71 5.46 13.04
CA LEU A 35 1.32 5.90 13.21
C LEU A 35 0.55 5.05 14.21
N ALA A 36 0.70 3.73 14.16
CA ALA A 36 0.03 2.80 15.08
C ALA A 36 0.39 3.10 16.55
N VAL A 37 1.69 3.29 16.82
CA VAL A 37 2.20 3.66 18.14
C VAL A 37 1.68 5.03 18.56
N LYS A 38 1.82 6.05 17.69
CA LYS A 38 1.43 7.44 18.00
C LYS A 38 -0.06 7.58 18.29
N LEU A 39 -0.90 6.87 17.53
CA LEU A 39 -2.36 6.92 17.67
C LEU A 39 -2.90 5.92 18.70
N ARG A 40 -2.06 5.01 19.23
CA ARG A 40 -2.49 3.86 20.05
C ARG A 40 -3.61 3.07 19.37
N LYS A 41 -3.44 2.79 18.08
CA LYS A 41 -4.41 2.07 17.25
C LYS A 41 -3.74 0.88 16.55
N PRO A 42 -4.35 -0.30 16.52
CA PRO A 42 -3.85 -1.43 15.77
C PRO A 42 -4.10 -1.20 14.26
N LEU A 43 -3.13 -0.61 13.57
CA LEU A 43 -3.20 -0.40 12.12
C LEU A 43 -2.62 -1.60 11.38
N SER A 44 -3.18 -1.90 10.22
CA SER A 44 -2.66 -2.93 9.31
C SER A 44 -2.17 -2.34 7.99
N ALA A 45 -1.31 -3.06 7.29
CA ALA A 45 -0.83 -2.71 5.95
C ALA A 45 -0.91 -3.93 5.03
N ARG A 46 -1.86 -3.94 4.10
CA ARG A 46 -2.01 -4.94 3.04
C ARG A 46 -1.58 -4.32 1.71
N LEU A 47 -0.34 -4.60 1.34
CA LEU A 47 0.32 -4.10 0.12
C LEU A 47 0.31 -5.21 -0.94
N GLN A 48 0.00 -4.86 -2.19
CA GLN A 48 -0.14 -5.79 -3.32
C GLN A 48 0.79 -5.39 -4.47
N PRO A 49 2.05 -5.83 -4.49
CA PRO A 49 2.93 -5.65 -5.64
C PRO A 49 2.37 -6.38 -6.87
N VAL A 50 2.19 -5.67 -7.97
CA VAL A 50 1.67 -6.23 -9.23
C VAL A 50 2.85 -6.65 -10.11
N ALA A 51 3.11 -7.95 -10.17
CA ALA A 51 4.25 -8.51 -10.89
C ALA A 51 4.30 -8.04 -12.36
N GLY A 52 5.48 -7.60 -12.80
CA GLY A 52 5.70 -7.16 -14.19
C GLY A 52 5.13 -5.79 -14.56
N LYS A 53 4.48 -5.07 -13.63
CA LYS A 53 3.96 -3.71 -13.85
C LYS A 53 4.82 -2.65 -13.16
N LYS A 54 4.87 -1.46 -13.75
CA LYS A 54 5.57 -0.28 -13.24
C LYS A 54 4.61 0.84 -12.88
N ALA A 55 5.14 1.85 -12.20
CA ALA A 55 4.40 3.07 -11.93
C ALA A 55 3.87 3.70 -13.24
N GLY A 56 2.62 4.14 -13.23
CA GLY A 56 1.92 4.66 -14.40
C GLY A 56 1.12 3.62 -15.17
N GLU A 57 1.40 2.32 -15.00
CA GLU A 57 0.60 1.26 -15.60
C GLU A 57 -0.67 0.97 -14.79
N ARG A 58 -1.67 0.37 -15.42
CA ARG A 58 -2.91 -0.06 -14.74
C ARG A 58 -2.73 -1.48 -14.21
N SER A 59 -3.17 -1.72 -12.97
CA SER A 59 -3.27 -3.07 -12.43
C SER A 59 -4.25 -3.92 -13.24
N ASP A 60 -4.05 -5.23 -13.20
CA ASP A 60 -4.83 -6.25 -13.88
C ASP A 60 -5.20 -7.38 -12.90
N PHE A 61 -5.81 -7.01 -11.78
CA PHE A 61 -6.42 -7.94 -10.85
C PHE A 61 -7.55 -8.70 -11.55
N ASP A 62 -7.51 -10.03 -11.41
CA ASP A 62 -8.57 -10.97 -11.81
C ASP A 62 -9.33 -11.43 -10.55
N ASP A 63 -9.81 -10.45 -9.77
CA ASP A 63 -10.58 -10.67 -8.56
C ASP A 63 -11.82 -9.77 -8.59
N PRO A 64 -13.04 -10.31 -8.40
CA PRO A 64 -14.29 -9.55 -8.48
C PRO A 64 -14.42 -8.46 -7.39
N PHE A 65 -13.61 -8.52 -6.34
CA PHE A 65 -13.58 -7.56 -5.24
C PHE A 65 -12.46 -6.52 -5.38
N LEU A 66 -11.57 -6.64 -6.37
CA LEU A 66 -10.49 -5.69 -6.61
C LEU A 66 -10.76 -4.84 -7.85
N VAL A 67 -10.63 -3.53 -7.69
CA VAL A 67 -10.84 -2.58 -8.79
C VAL A 67 -9.50 -2.19 -9.39
N ASN A 68 -9.39 -2.34 -10.71
CA ASN A 68 -8.17 -2.02 -11.43
C ASN A 68 -7.90 -0.52 -11.51
N THR A 69 -6.74 -0.12 -11.00
CA THR A 69 -6.32 1.28 -10.84
C THR A 69 -4.91 1.51 -11.36
N THR A 70 -4.54 2.78 -11.54
CA THR A 70 -3.19 3.18 -11.98
C THR A 70 -2.21 3.10 -10.82
N LEU A 71 -1.11 2.37 -11.03
CA LEU A 71 -0.03 2.22 -10.07
C LEU A 71 0.68 3.55 -9.86
N ARG A 72 0.80 3.96 -8.60
CA ARG A 72 1.47 5.21 -8.23
C ARG A 72 2.97 4.98 -7.99
N PRO A 73 3.82 5.98 -8.27
CA PRO A 73 5.22 5.91 -7.87
C PRO A 73 5.34 5.90 -6.34
N LEU A 74 6.34 5.17 -5.87
CA LEU A 74 6.67 5.08 -4.45
C LEU A 74 7.75 6.10 -4.07
N PRO A 75 7.63 6.73 -2.88
CA PRO A 75 8.69 7.58 -2.31
C PRO A 75 9.91 6.79 -1.78
#